data_AF-A0A4Y8IH65-F1
#
_entry.id   AF-A0A4Y8IH65-F1
#
_cell.length_a   1.000
_cell.length_b   1.000
_cell.length_c   1.000
_cell.angle_alpha   90.00
_cell.angle_beta   90.00
_cell.angle_gamma   90.00
#
_symmetry.space_group_name_H-M   'P 1'
#
loop_
_entity.id
_entity.type
_entity.pdbx_description
1 polymer ?
#
loop_
_entity_poly.entity_id
_entity_poly.type
_entity_poly.pdbx_seq_one_letter_code
_entity_poly.pdbx_strand_id
1 'polypeptide(L)'
;MTPELFDEQTDSQLKVLAEISEITDELEIEFWLRGGWAIDFLLGKITRPHDDIDLVTWIHNRERLEKALKKAGYEPIPVRKQFCNRQSDFHKGNVEITFSYITHSVNGSLIMNGLPEWKWMTDSLLSKNFKLHGISANVLNPKQLLKEKEVYQQIGRTPRQKDIESKEVLRGIISDLDL
;
A
#
# COMPACT_ATOMS: atom_id res chain seq x y z
N MET A 1 -20.19 -12.47 -18.69
CA MET A 1 -18.84 -11.91 -18.45
C MET A 1 -17.85 -13.03 -18.65
N THR A 2 -17.01 -12.95 -19.66
CA THR A 2 -15.79 -13.76 -19.74
C THR A 2 -14.93 -13.41 -18.53
N PRO A 3 -14.37 -14.37 -17.78
CA PRO A 3 -13.40 -14.05 -16.75
C PRO A 3 -12.24 -13.32 -17.41
N GLU A 4 -11.90 -12.13 -16.90
CA GLU A 4 -10.64 -11.48 -17.27
C GLU A 4 -9.52 -12.43 -16.90
N LEU A 5 -8.75 -12.86 -17.90
CA LEU A 5 -7.60 -13.74 -17.72
C LEU A 5 -6.42 -12.86 -17.31
N PHE A 6 -6.16 -12.80 -16.02
CA PHE A 6 -4.92 -12.20 -15.51
C PHE A 6 -3.78 -13.21 -15.54
N ASP A 7 -2.55 -12.71 -15.40
CA ASP A 7 -1.43 -13.60 -15.12
C ASP A 7 -1.57 -14.21 -13.71
N GLU A 8 -0.89 -15.33 -13.51
CA GLU A 8 -0.94 -16.10 -12.25
C GLU A 8 -0.50 -15.26 -11.03
N GLN A 9 0.42 -14.31 -11.23
CA GLN A 9 0.90 -13.40 -10.20
C GLN A 9 -0.23 -12.47 -9.72
N THR A 10 -0.94 -11.85 -10.66
CA THR A 10 -2.05 -10.93 -10.40
C THR A 10 -3.20 -11.67 -9.71
N ASP A 11 -3.56 -12.86 -10.17
CA ASP A 11 -4.58 -13.69 -9.54
C ASP A 11 -4.21 -14.05 -8.08
N SER A 12 -2.94 -14.36 -7.83
CA SER A 12 -2.44 -14.66 -6.49
C SER A 12 -2.47 -13.42 -5.60
N GLN A 13 -2.10 -12.26 -6.13
CA GLN A 13 -2.16 -10.98 -5.41
C GLN A 13 -3.59 -10.57 -5.06
N LEU A 14 -4.57 -10.76 -5.96
CA LEU A 14 -5.98 -10.50 -5.68
C LEU A 14 -6.50 -11.37 -4.53
N LYS A 15 -6.16 -12.66 -4.50
CA LYS A 15 -6.52 -13.56 -3.38
C LYS A 15 -5.89 -13.10 -2.07
N VAL A 16 -4.62 -12.71 -2.09
CA VAL A 16 -3.91 -12.19 -0.91
C VAL A 16 -4.51 -10.87 -0.42
N LEU A 17 -4.91 -9.97 -1.33
CA LEU A 17 -5.59 -8.72 -0.98
C LEU A 17 -6.97 -8.97 -0.35
N ALA A 18 -7.73 -9.93 -0.88
CA ALA A 18 -9.01 -10.34 -0.31
C ALA A 18 -8.82 -10.90 1.12
N GLU A 19 -7.87 -11.83 1.30
CA GLU A 19 -7.56 -12.42 2.61
C GLU A 19 -7.07 -11.36 3.62
N ILE A 20 -6.22 -10.41 3.21
CA ILE A 20 -5.80 -9.28 4.07
C ILE A 20 -7.00 -8.41 4.45
N SER A 21 -7.90 -8.13 3.50
CA SER A 21 -9.11 -7.35 3.76
C SER A 21 -9.98 -8.03 4.83
N GLU A 22 -10.19 -9.34 4.74
CA GLU A 22 -10.92 -10.12 5.74
C GLU A 22 -10.23 -10.12 7.12
N ILE A 23 -8.92 -10.41 7.16
CA ILE A 23 -8.14 -10.42 8.42
C ILE A 23 -8.17 -9.06 9.12
N THR A 24 -8.05 -7.98 8.36
CA THR A 24 -8.02 -6.63 8.94
C THR A 24 -9.39 -6.17 9.39
N ASP A 25 -10.47 -6.56 8.70
CA ASP A 25 -11.85 -6.33 9.12
C ASP A 25 -12.15 -7.04 10.45
N GLU A 26 -11.78 -8.33 10.57
CA GLU A 26 -11.93 -9.09 11.83
C GLU A 26 -11.18 -8.49 13.03
N LEU A 27 -10.08 -7.78 12.75
CA LEU A 27 -9.27 -7.12 13.77
C LEU A 27 -9.67 -5.66 14.02
N GLU A 28 -10.62 -5.11 13.28
CA GLU A 28 -10.95 -3.68 13.28
C GLU A 28 -9.71 -2.81 13.02
N ILE A 29 -8.85 -3.25 12.10
CA ILE A 29 -7.62 -2.56 11.71
C ILE A 29 -7.86 -1.84 10.39
N GLU A 30 -7.74 -0.51 10.41
CA GLU A 30 -7.68 0.26 9.17
C GLU A 30 -6.32 0.08 8.49
N PHE A 31 -6.35 -0.13 7.18
CA PHE A 31 -5.18 -0.06 6.33
C PHE A 31 -5.45 0.76 5.07
N TRP A 32 -4.39 1.25 4.43
CA TRP A 32 -4.45 1.93 3.15
C TRP A 32 -3.53 1.25 2.15
N LEU A 33 -4.05 1.02 0.94
CA LEU A 33 -3.23 0.63 -0.20
C LEU A 33 -2.27 1.76 -0.57
N ARG A 34 -1.04 1.36 -0.86
CA ARG A 34 0.05 2.18 -1.36
C ARG A 34 0.56 1.59 -2.68
N GLY A 35 1.45 2.30 -3.37
CA GLY A 35 2.19 1.73 -4.50
C GLY A 35 1.34 1.55 -5.76
N GLY A 36 1.57 0.46 -6.50
CA GLY A 36 0.89 0.20 -7.77
C GLY A 36 -0.57 -0.18 -7.60
N TRP A 37 -0.87 -1.08 -6.66
CA TRP A 37 -2.24 -1.52 -6.37
C TRP A 37 -3.16 -0.37 -5.93
N ALA A 38 -2.63 0.61 -5.20
CA ALA A 38 -3.37 1.83 -4.88
C ALA A 38 -3.89 2.56 -6.13
N ILE A 39 -3.08 2.67 -7.17
CA ILE A 39 -3.44 3.35 -8.43
C ILE A 39 -4.57 2.58 -9.13
N ASP A 40 -4.48 1.25 -9.17
CA ASP A 40 -5.49 0.42 -9.83
C ASP A 40 -6.84 0.46 -9.10
N PHE A 41 -6.84 0.51 -7.76
CA PHE A 41 -8.06 0.73 -6.98
C PHE A 41 -8.66 2.12 -7.22
N LEU A 42 -7.83 3.17 -7.34
CA LEU A 42 -8.30 4.51 -7.68
C LEU A 42 -8.96 4.56 -9.07
N LEU A 43 -8.44 3.79 -10.02
CA LEU A 43 -8.95 3.70 -11.40
C LEU A 43 -10.10 2.70 -11.58
N GLY A 44 -10.32 1.80 -10.61
CA GLY A 44 -11.30 0.73 -10.71
C GLY A 44 -10.97 -0.34 -11.77
N LYS A 45 -9.70 -0.44 -12.19
CA LYS A 45 -9.23 -1.44 -13.15
C LYS A 45 -7.76 -1.78 -12.94
N ILE A 46 -7.36 -3.00 -13.29
CA ILE A 46 -5.95 -3.41 -13.28
C ILE A 46 -5.26 -2.81 -14.51
N THR A 47 -4.17 -2.06 -14.30
CA THR A 47 -3.48 -1.35 -15.40
C THR A 47 -2.24 -2.07 -15.91
N ARG A 48 -1.59 -2.87 -15.05
CA ARG A 48 -0.41 -3.68 -15.36
C ARG A 48 -0.18 -4.74 -14.26
N PRO A 49 0.67 -5.74 -14.50
CA PRO A 49 1.15 -6.61 -13.43
C PRO A 49 1.92 -5.82 -12.37
N HIS A 50 1.81 -6.21 -11.10
CA HIS A 50 2.55 -5.62 -9.96
C HIS A 50 3.50 -6.64 -9.35
N ASP A 51 4.66 -6.18 -8.87
CA ASP A 51 5.67 -7.05 -8.27
C ASP A 51 5.25 -7.49 -6.86
N ASP A 52 4.61 -6.58 -6.12
CA ASP A 52 4.38 -6.65 -4.68
C ASP A 52 3.04 -5.98 -4.27
N ILE A 53 2.66 -6.18 -3.01
CA ILE A 53 1.55 -5.48 -2.34
C ILE A 53 2.15 -4.54 -1.28
N ASP A 54 1.92 -3.23 -1.46
CA ASP A 54 2.32 -2.18 -0.51
C ASP A 54 1.11 -1.72 0.32
N LEU A 55 1.20 -1.83 1.63
CA LEU A 55 0.14 -1.47 2.58
C LEU A 55 0.66 -0.56 3.68
N VAL A 56 -0.24 0.21 4.26
CA VAL A 56 0.06 1.14 5.35
C VAL A 56 -0.96 0.95 6.46
N THR A 57 -0.52 0.90 7.71
CA THR A 57 -1.41 0.96 8.88
C THR A 57 -0.71 1.65 10.06
N TRP A 58 -1.42 1.81 11.17
CA TRP A 58 -0.88 2.42 12.39
C TRP A 58 0.09 1.49 13.11
N ILE A 59 1.16 2.04 13.68
CA ILE A 59 2.17 1.26 14.39
C ILE A 59 1.60 0.44 15.57
N HIS A 60 0.56 0.92 16.24
CA HIS A 60 -0.06 0.19 17.35
C HIS A 60 -0.80 -1.09 16.91
N ASN A 61 -1.10 -1.24 15.60
CA ASN A 61 -1.71 -2.44 15.04
C ASN A 61 -0.70 -3.57 14.80
N ARG A 62 0.60 -3.25 14.77
CA ARG A 62 1.68 -4.16 14.34
C ARG A 62 1.57 -5.54 14.99
N GLU A 63 1.58 -5.62 16.32
CA GLU A 63 1.64 -6.91 17.01
C GLU A 63 0.43 -7.81 16.70
N ARG A 64 -0.78 -7.22 16.72
CA ARG A 64 -2.03 -7.94 16.43
C ARG A 64 -2.07 -8.42 14.98
N LEU A 65 -1.68 -7.54 14.05
CA LEU A 65 -1.63 -7.84 12.63
C LEU A 65 -0.60 -8.93 12.32
N GLU A 66 0.64 -8.79 12.77
CA GLU A 66 1.71 -9.78 12.52
C GLU A 66 1.31 -11.16 13.07
N LYS A 67 0.66 -11.21 14.24
CA LYS A 67 0.19 -12.46 14.83
C LYS A 67 -0.92 -13.11 13.99
N ALA A 68 -1.86 -12.32 13.48
CA ALA A 68 -2.94 -12.83 12.64
C ALA A 68 -2.44 -13.32 11.28
N LEU A 69 -1.59 -12.53 10.61
CA LEU A 69 -0.96 -12.92 9.35
C LEU A 69 -0.16 -14.22 9.51
N LYS A 70 0.65 -14.36 10.57
CA LYS A 70 1.36 -15.62 10.85
C LYS A 70 0.41 -16.82 11.03
N LYS A 71 -0.71 -16.64 11.73
CA LYS A 71 -1.72 -17.69 11.89
C LYS A 71 -2.41 -18.05 10.58
N ALA A 72 -2.62 -17.06 9.70
CA ALA A 72 -3.14 -17.26 8.36
C ALA A 72 -2.08 -17.85 7.41
N GLY A 73 -0.85 -18.11 7.85
CA GLY A 73 0.20 -18.73 7.04
C GLY A 73 0.98 -17.75 6.15
N TYR A 74 1.04 -16.48 6.54
CA TYR A 74 1.99 -15.52 5.99
C TYR A 74 3.34 -15.68 6.69
N GLU A 75 4.41 -15.78 5.91
CA GLU A 75 5.75 -16.02 6.40
C GLU A 75 6.52 -14.70 6.48
N PRO A 76 7.07 -14.32 7.65
CA PRO A 76 7.77 -13.05 7.81
C PRO A 76 9.14 -13.07 7.10
N ILE A 77 9.45 -11.99 6.39
CA ILE A 77 10.74 -11.75 5.74
C ILE A 77 11.60 -10.88 6.66
N PRO A 78 12.88 -11.23 6.90
CA PRO A 78 13.80 -10.38 7.65
C PRO A 78 13.97 -8.99 7.02
N VAL A 79 13.51 -7.97 7.73
CA VAL A 79 13.65 -6.58 7.33
C VAL A 79 15.05 -6.06 7.70
N ARG A 80 15.71 -5.31 6.81
CA ARG A 80 17.02 -4.70 7.11
C ARG A 80 16.91 -3.81 8.36
N LYS A 81 17.97 -3.76 9.17
CA LYS A 81 17.99 -3.03 10.46
C LYS A 81 17.48 -1.58 10.38
N GLN A 82 17.76 -0.88 9.28
CA GLN A 82 17.28 0.50 9.07
C GLN A 82 15.77 0.63 8.86
N PHE A 83 15.06 -0.45 8.55
CA PHE A 83 13.61 -0.48 8.31
C PHE A 83 12.83 -1.28 9.36
N CYS A 84 13.48 -1.93 10.33
CA CYS A 84 12.80 -2.84 11.27
C CYS A 84 11.71 -2.18 12.14
N ASN A 85 11.82 -0.86 12.36
CA ASN A 85 10.80 -0.06 13.03
C ASN A 85 9.79 0.56 12.06
N ARG A 86 10.07 0.56 10.75
CA ARG A 86 9.25 1.22 9.72
C ARG A 86 8.25 0.28 9.08
N GLN A 87 8.60 -1.00 8.94
CA GLN A 87 7.79 -1.95 8.20
C GLN A 87 7.93 -3.38 8.74
N SER A 88 6.98 -4.21 8.33
CA SER A 88 7.06 -5.67 8.39
C SER A 88 6.82 -6.23 6.99
N ASP A 89 7.70 -7.13 6.56
CA ASP A 89 7.65 -7.75 5.24
C ASP A 89 7.21 -9.22 5.40
N PHE A 90 6.42 -9.69 4.45
CA PHE A 90 5.90 -11.06 4.42
C PHE A 90 5.92 -11.61 3.01
N HIS A 91 5.88 -12.94 2.90
CA HIS A 91 5.38 -13.60 1.70
C HIS A 91 4.22 -14.53 2.02
N LYS A 92 3.38 -14.74 1.00
CA LYS A 92 2.31 -15.75 0.98
C LYS A 92 2.36 -16.43 -0.38
N GLY A 93 2.93 -17.64 -0.43
CA GLY A 93 3.30 -18.25 -1.71
C GLY A 93 4.32 -17.39 -2.46
N ASN A 94 3.99 -17.00 -3.70
CA ASN A 94 4.80 -16.13 -4.57
C ASN A 94 4.51 -14.63 -4.41
N VAL A 95 3.64 -14.24 -3.49
CA VAL A 95 3.25 -12.84 -3.28
C VAL A 95 4.08 -12.23 -2.16
N GLU A 96 4.77 -11.13 -2.45
CA GLU A 96 5.46 -10.29 -1.46
C GLU A 96 4.54 -9.18 -0.96
N ILE A 97 4.51 -8.97 0.36
CA ILE A 97 3.66 -7.99 1.03
C ILE A 97 4.51 -7.16 1.98
N THR A 98 4.37 -5.84 1.92
CA THR A 98 4.97 -4.90 2.86
C THR A 98 3.90 -4.13 3.60
N PHE A 99 3.91 -4.20 4.93
CA PHE A 99 3.16 -3.28 5.79
C PHE A 99 4.08 -2.20 6.34
N SER A 100 3.92 -0.96 5.87
CA SER A 100 4.57 0.22 6.44
C SER A 100 3.74 0.78 7.60
N TYR A 101 4.41 1.29 8.63
CA TYR A 101 3.77 1.80 9.82
C TYR A 101 3.86 3.32 9.92
N ILE A 102 2.72 3.95 10.18
CA ILE A 102 2.62 5.39 10.45
C ILE A 102 2.31 5.64 11.92
N THR A 103 2.67 6.84 12.37
CA THR A 103 2.37 7.34 13.72
C THR A 103 2.27 8.86 13.69
N HIS A 104 1.78 9.45 14.79
CA HIS A 104 1.86 10.89 15.00
C HIS A 104 3.17 11.22 15.71
N SER A 105 3.85 12.26 15.24
CA SER A 105 4.95 12.87 15.98
C SER A 105 4.43 13.67 17.18
N VAL A 106 5.34 14.11 18.05
CA VAL A 106 5.02 14.91 19.26
C VAL A 106 4.28 16.22 18.96
N ASN A 107 4.44 16.77 17.76
CA ASN A 107 3.75 17.99 17.30
C ASN A 107 2.48 17.67 16.48
N GLY A 108 2.00 16.42 16.50
CA GLY A 108 0.77 15.99 15.82
C GLY A 108 0.89 15.79 14.31
N SER A 109 2.08 15.88 13.71
CA SER A 109 2.24 15.59 12.29
C SER A 109 2.17 14.09 12.03
N LEU A 110 1.54 13.68 10.93
CA LEU A 110 1.59 12.28 10.49
C LEU A 110 2.98 11.97 9.89
N ILE A 111 3.62 10.92 10.38
CA ILE A 111 4.98 10.51 9.98
C ILE A 111 5.06 9.00 9.76
N MET A 112 6.07 8.57 9.00
CA MET A 112 6.51 7.17 9.03
C MET A 112 7.14 6.84 10.38
N ASN A 113 6.75 5.72 10.96
CA ASN A 113 7.28 5.28 12.25
C ASN A 113 8.79 5.03 12.16
N GLY A 114 9.57 5.63 13.07
CA GLY A 114 11.03 5.52 13.03
C GLY A 114 11.71 6.28 11.88
N LEU A 115 11.01 7.24 11.26
CA LEU A 115 11.56 8.20 10.30
C LEU A 115 10.83 9.57 10.38
N PRO A 116 11.06 10.37 11.45
CA PRO A 116 10.32 11.63 11.70
C PRO A 116 10.46 12.70 10.62
N GLU A 117 11.53 12.65 9.83
CA GLU A 117 11.75 13.51 8.66
C GLU A 117 10.79 13.20 7.51
N TRP A 118 10.22 11.99 7.48
CA TRP A 118 9.25 11.57 6.48
C TRP A 118 7.83 11.92 6.92
N LYS A 119 7.50 13.19 6.78
CA LYS A 119 6.18 13.74 7.06
C LYS A 119 5.24 13.50 5.89
N TRP A 120 4.04 13.03 6.21
CA TRP A 120 2.95 12.86 5.25
C TRP A 120 2.04 14.08 5.25
N MET A 121 1.30 14.25 4.16
CA MET A 121 0.27 15.28 4.11
C MET A 121 -0.86 14.96 5.09
N THR A 122 -1.52 15.99 5.61
CA THR A 122 -2.59 15.85 6.60
C THR A 122 -3.81 15.10 6.05
N ASP A 123 -4.03 15.16 4.73
CA ASP A 123 -5.09 14.48 4.00
C ASP A 123 -4.60 13.20 3.28
N SER A 124 -3.43 12.67 3.66
CA SER A 124 -2.80 11.51 3.01
C SER A 124 -3.60 10.21 3.14
N LEU A 125 -4.41 10.08 4.19
CA LEU A 125 -5.23 8.91 4.48
C LEU A 125 -6.66 9.19 4.02
N LEU A 126 -7.08 8.60 2.90
CA LEU A 126 -8.48 8.74 2.48
C LEU A 126 -9.37 7.84 3.35
N SER A 127 -10.44 8.40 3.90
CA SER A 127 -11.51 7.65 4.58
C SER A 127 -12.56 7.12 3.58
N LYS A 128 -12.16 6.89 2.32
CA LYS A 128 -13.02 6.40 1.24
C LYS A 128 -12.56 5.01 0.82
N ASN A 129 -13.53 4.09 0.78
CA ASN A 129 -13.33 2.76 0.23
C ASN A 129 -13.39 2.78 -1.30
N PHE A 130 -12.45 2.09 -1.91
CA PHE A 130 -12.40 1.79 -3.34
C PHE A 130 -12.63 0.30 -3.55
N LYS A 131 -13.29 -0.06 -4.64
CA LYS A 131 -13.62 -1.46 -4.96
C LYS A 131 -12.96 -1.90 -6.25
N LEU A 132 -12.31 -3.06 -6.21
CA LEU A 132 -11.71 -3.69 -7.37
C LEU A 132 -11.87 -5.21 -7.25
N HIS A 133 -12.45 -5.86 -8.25
CA HIS A 133 -12.72 -7.31 -8.25
C HIS A 133 -13.40 -7.84 -6.97
N GLY A 134 -14.33 -7.07 -6.39
CA GLY A 134 -15.06 -7.44 -5.17
C GLY A 134 -14.33 -7.13 -3.86
N ILE A 135 -13.06 -6.73 -3.91
CA ILE A 135 -12.25 -6.34 -2.75
C ILE A 135 -12.51 -4.87 -2.43
N SER A 136 -12.74 -4.55 -1.16
CA SER A 136 -12.89 -3.17 -0.68
C SER A 136 -11.68 -2.78 0.16
N ALA A 137 -11.06 -1.64 -0.14
CA ALA A 137 -9.93 -1.14 0.63
C ALA A 137 -9.89 0.39 0.63
N ASN A 138 -9.35 0.99 1.70
CA ASN A 138 -8.94 2.38 1.66
C ASN A 138 -7.64 2.51 0.84
N VAL A 139 -7.41 3.70 0.29
CA VAL A 139 -6.24 3.99 -0.54
C VAL A 139 -5.58 5.27 -0.06
N LEU A 140 -4.26 5.38 -0.13
CA LEU A 140 -3.59 6.66 0.10
C LEU A 140 -4.07 7.72 -0.91
N ASN A 141 -4.11 8.97 -0.46
CA ASN A 141 -4.44 10.09 -1.33
C ASN A 141 -3.52 10.11 -2.56
N PRO A 142 -4.05 10.28 -3.78
CA PRO A 142 -3.25 10.37 -5.01
C PRO A 142 -2.11 11.40 -4.92
N LYS A 143 -2.35 12.53 -4.24
CA LYS A 143 -1.33 13.56 -3.98
C LYS A 143 -0.17 12.96 -3.16
N GLN A 144 -0.46 12.13 -2.15
CA GLN A 144 0.57 11.48 -1.32
C GLN A 144 1.33 10.45 -2.16
N LEU A 145 0.64 9.58 -2.90
CA LEU A 145 1.27 8.59 -3.78
C LEU A 145 2.23 9.24 -4.79
N LEU A 146 1.85 10.39 -5.36
CA LEU A 146 2.69 11.15 -6.27
C LEU A 146 3.93 11.69 -5.56
N LYS A 147 3.75 12.30 -4.38
CA LYS A 147 4.83 12.87 -3.58
C LYS A 147 5.90 11.83 -3.26
N GLU A 148 5.52 10.62 -2.87
CA GLU A 148 6.48 9.57 -2.54
C GLU A 148 7.34 9.18 -3.74
N LYS A 149 6.74 9.05 -4.93
CA LYS A 149 7.46 8.74 -6.17
C LYS A 149 8.44 9.85 -6.56
N GLU A 150 8.08 11.10 -6.33
CA GLU A 150 8.96 12.24 -6.59
C GLU A 150 10.17 12.28 -5.65
N VAL A 151 9.98 11.99 -4.36
CA VAL A 151 11.11 11.98 -3.42
C VAL A 151 12.05 10.80 -3.68
N TYR A 152 11.54 9.61 -4.02
CA TYR A 152 12.42 8.49 -4.39
C TYR A 152 13.40 8.84 -5.49
N GLN A 153 12.95 9.60 -6.49
CA GLN A 153 13.81 10.11 -7.54
C GLN A 153 14.85 11.13 -7.02
N GLN A 154 14.48 11.99 -6.07
CA GLN A 154 15.38 13.00 -5.48
C GLN A 154 16.49 12.37 -4.62
N ILE A 155 16.22 11.25 -3.96
CA ILE A 155 17.21 10.54 -3.12
C ILE A 155 18.08 9.55 -3.92
N GLY A 156 18.07 9.64 -5.25
CA GLY A 156 18.96 8.87 -6.12
C GLY A 156 18.50 7.45 -6.46
N ARG A 157 17.24 7.09 -6.18
CA ARG A 157 16.67 5.83 -6.70
C ARG A 157 16.55 5.96 -8.21
N THR A 158 17.13 5.02 -8.95
CA THR A 158 17.03 4.98 -10.42
C THR A 158 15.56 4.96 -10.84
N PRO A 159 15.08 5.97 -11.59
CA PRO A 159 13.72 5.97 -12.10
C PRO A 159 13.49 4.77 -13.00
N ARG A 160 12.43 4.01 -12.73
CA ARG A 160 11.97 2.91 -13.59
C ARG A 160 10.87 3.43 -14.50
N GLN A 161 10.72 2.84 -15.68
CA GLN A 161 9.68 3.22 -16.65
C GLN A 161 8.27 3.23 -15.99
N LYS A 162 7.94 2.18 -15.23
CA LYS A 162 6.67 2.11 -14.48
C LYS A 162 6.45 3.22 -13.46
N ASP A 163 7.52 3.81 -12.92
CA ASP A 163 7.42 4.95 -12.00
C ASP A 163 7.11 6.25 -12.74
N ILE A 164 7.55 6.40 -14.00
CA ILE A 164 7.20 7.54 -14.86
C ILE A 164 5.71 7.47 -15.21
N GLU A 165 5.25 6.34 -15.73
CA GLU A 165 3.84 6.09 -16.08
C GLU A 165 2.91 6.28 -14.88
N SER A 166 3.29 5.75 -13.70
CA SER A 166 2.52 5.94 -12.48
C SER A 166 2.35 7.42 -12.12
N LYS A 167 3.39 8.25 -12.31
CA LYS A 167 3.30 9.69 -12.02
C LYS A 167 2.35 10.40 -12.97
N GLU A 168 2.35 10.04 -14.25
CA GLU A 168 1.42 10.59 -15.25
C GLU A 168 -0.03 10.24 -14.91
N VAL A 169 -0.29 8.97 -14.60
CA VAL A 169 -1.61 8.49 -14.17
C VAL A 169 -2.07 9.22 -12.91
N LEU A 170 -1.22 9.34 -11.89
CA LEU A 170 -1.56 10.05 -10.66
C LEU A 170 -1.90 11.52 -10.90
N ARG A 171 -1.17 12.21 -11.79
CA ARG A 171 -1.49 13.60 -12.16
C ARG A 171 -2.85 13.71 -12.87
N GLY A 172 -3.20 12.74 -13.70
CA GLY A 172 -4.54 12.64 -14.30
C GLY A 172 -5.62 12.49 -13.22
N ILE A 173 -5.48 11.51 -12.33
CA ILE A 173 -6.43 11.28 -11.22
C ILE A 173 -6.59 12.54 -10.36
N ILE A 174 -5.49 13.22 -10.02
CA ILE A 174 -5.53 14.44 -9.21
C ILE A 174 -6.31 15.54 -9.94
N SER A 175 -6.07 15.71 -11.24
CA SER A 175 -6.77 16.73 -12.04
C SER A 175 -8.27 16.47 -12.10
N ASP A 176 -8.68 15.20 -12.21
CA ASP A 176 -10.09 14.81 -12.25
C ASP A 176 -10.79 14.95 -10.88
N LEU A 177 -10.05 14.88 -9.77
CA LEU A 177 -10.58 15.06 -8.41
C LEU A 177 -10.73 16.53 -8.00
N ASP A 178 -9.95 17.43 -8.60
CA ASP A 178 -9.99 18.87 -8.35
C ASP A 178 -11.03 19.59 -9.28
N LEU A 179 -11.73 18.85 -10.16
CA LEU A 179 -12.84 19.29 -11.03
C LEU A 179 -14.21 18.96 -10.42
#